data_AF-A0A2N5IRD1-F1
#
_entry.id   AF-A0A2N5IRD1-F1
#
_cell.length_a   1.000
_cell.length_b   1.000
_cell.length_c   1.000
_cell.angle_alpha   90.00
_cell.angle_beta   90.00
_cell.angle_gamma   90.00
#
_symmetry.space_group_name_H-M   'P 1'
#
loop_
_entity.id
_entity.type
_entity.pdbx_description
1 polymer ?
#
loop_
_entity_poly.entity_id
_entity_poly.type
_entity_poly.pdbx_seq_one_letter_code
_entity_poly.pdbx_strand_id
1 'polypeptide(L)'
;MHAMLWKDWTLLRKNPLYLALGIGLWLFIPVMLAVLSVSDPTDPATIDGLSAAQVLAPWYGFLGIELAICTLMANPNTMDVSASVEGDGTAESWRASGRSMLQYCIAKSLLPMLIAEVMSLSIFGYLAWGGLVQWNNNAIPEIVCIVLTPAVIAFAGEQILLASHAASVGSFSVISLVSSVPMLVFMIVMLMTSATWALIMLVAFGILAASLTIVSAHHRYPTTLRPIL
;
A
#
# COMPACT_ATOMS: atom_id res chain seq x y z
N MET A 1 1.03 -18.89 5.25
CA MET A 1 1.18 -17.42 5.30
C MET A 1 2.65 -17.01 5.48
N HIS A 2 3.32 -17.41 6.57
CA HIS A 2 4.74 -17.03 6.80
C HIS A 2 5.70 -17.39 5.65
N ALA A 3 5.61 -18.60 5.08
CA ALA A 3 6.44 -19.00 3.94
C ALA A 3 6.22 -18.15 2.67
N MET A 4 5.01 -17.62 2.51
CA MET A 4 4.64 -16.79 1.37
C MET A 4 5.19 -15.36 1.52
N LEU A 5 5.03 -14.79 2.72
CA LEU A 5 5.67 -13.53 3.10
C LEU A 5 7.19 -13.61 2.93
N TRP A 6 7.81 -14.72 3.36
CA TRP A 6 9.25 -14.93 3.23
C TRP A 6 9.69 -15.05 1.77
N LYS A 7 8.93 -15.78 0.94
CA LYS A 7 9.16 -15.83 -0.51
C LYS A 7 9.12 -14.42 -1.10
N ASP A 8 8.04 -13.69 -0.89
CA ASP A 8 7.82 -12.37 -1.47
C ASP A 8 8.90 -11.38 -0.99
N TRP A 9 9.29 -11.44 0.29
CA TRP A 9 10.44 -10.69 0.82
C TRP A 9 11.77 -11.05 0.15
N THR A 10 12.06 -12.34 -0.03
CA THR A 10 13.31 -12.76 -0.67
C THR A 10 13.39 -12.36 -2.15
N LEU A 11 12.26 -12.33 -2.85
CA LEU A 11 12.17 -11.85 -4.23
C LEU A 11 12.48 -10.35 -4.31
N LEU A 12 11.83 -9.61 -3.43
CA LEU A 12 11.95 -8.16 -3.30
C LEU A 12 13.39 -7.74 -2.95
N ARG A 13 14.03 -8.42 -1.98
CA ARG A 13 15.42 -8.16 -1.57
C ARG A 13 16.45 -8.47 -2.67
N LYS A 14 16.19 -9.44 -3.53
CA LYS A 14 17.13 -9.85 -4.59
C LYS A 14 17.06 -8.94 -5.82
N ASN A 15 16.01 -8.13 -5.94
CA ASN A 15 15.84 -7.24 -7.08
C ASN A 15 16.53 -5.89 -6.81
N PRO A 16 17.64 -5.57 -7.51
CA PRO A 16 18.39 -4.32 -7.28
C PRO A 16 17.61 -3.08 -7.71
N LEU A 17 16.75 -3.18 -8.73
CA LEU A 17 15.89 -2.07 -9.16
C LEU A 17 14.83 -1.76 -8.11
N TYR A 18 14.27 -2.79 -7.47
CA TYR A 18 13.36 -2.61 -6.34
C TYR A 18 14.05 -1.86 -5.19
N LEU A 19 15.27 -2.26 -4.81
CA LEU A 19 16.00 -1.60 -3.73
C LEU A 19 16.31 -0.14 -4.10
N ALA A 20 16.75 0.12 -5.34
CA ALA A 20 17.06 1.48 -5.79
C ALA A 20 15.82 2.38 -5.87
N LEU A 21 14.71 1.89 -6.45
CA LEU A 21 13.46 2.65 -6.58
C LEU A 21 12.75 2.80 -5.23
N GLY A 22 12.67 1.73 -4.43
CA GLY A 22 12.04 1.75 -3.11
C GLY A 22 12.75 2.66 -2.13
N ILE A 23 14.09 2.56 -2.03
CA ILE A 23 14.89 3.45 -1.18
C ILE A 23 14.89 4.87 -1.74
N GLY A 24 14.98 5.02 -3.08
CA GLY A 24 14.92 6.32 -3.74
C GLY A 24 13.62 7.08 -3.49
N LEU A 25 12.48 6.43 -3.72
CA LEU A 25 11.14 6.99 -3.47
C LEU A 25 10.90 7.25 -1.98
N TRP A 26 11.37 6.35 -1.11
CA TRP A 26 11.28 6.51 0.34
C TRP A 26 12.04 7.75 0.84
N LEU A 27 13.25 8.00 0.33
CA LEU A 27 14.06 9.16 0.71
C LEU A 27 13.62 10.44 -0.01
N PHE A 28 13.07 10.34 -1.22
CA PHE A 28 12.67 11.50 -2.03
C PHE A 28 11.61 12.35 -1.32
N ILE A 29 10.59 11.72 -0.73
CA ILE A 29 9.47 12.43 -0.08
C ILE A 29 9.94 13.30 1.11
N PRO A 30 10.65 12.78 2.12
CA PRO A 30 11.13 13.60 3.23
C PRO A 30 12.21 14.62 2.80
N VAL A 31 13.04 14.31 1.79
CA VAL A 31 14.01 15.28 1.24
C VAL A 31 13.30 16.44 0.53
N MET A 32 12.26 16.16 -0.26
CA MET A 32 11.46 17.20 -0.90
C MET A 32 10.73 18.08 0.13
N LEU A 33 10.16 17.48 1.18
CA LEU A 33 9.57 18.24 2.29
C LEU A 33 10.61 19.13 2.97
N ALA A 34 11.81 18.59 3.25
CA ALA A 34 12.90 19.36 3.84
C ALA A 34 13.33 20.54 2.94
N VAL A 35 13.53 20.31 1.64
CA VAL A 35 13.90 21.36 0.67
C VAL A 35 12.82 22.44 0.57
N LEU A 36 11.55 22.06 0.50
CA LEU A 36 10.44 23.01 0.43
C LEU A 36 10.28 23.81 1.73
N SER A 37 10.55 23.20 2.89
CA SER A 37 10.53 23.89 4.19
C SER A 37 11.68 24.88 4.42
N VAL A 38 12.80 24.74 3.68
CA VAL A 38 13.98 25.63 3.80
C VAL A 38 13.82 26.95 3.03
N SER A 39 12.74 27.10 2.23
CA SER A 39 12.47 28.32 1.45
C SER A 39 12.26 29.58 2.30
N ASP A 40 11.96 29.44 3.60
CA ASP A 40 11.92 30.56 4.54
C ASP A 40 12.56 30.15 5.89
N PRO A 41 13.88 30.35 6.07
CA PRO A 41 14.61 29.94 7.27
C PRO A 41 14.21 30.72 8.53
N THR A 42 13.35 31.74 8.40
CA THR A 42 12.82 32.53 9.51
C THR A 42 11.44 32.08 9.99
N ASP A 43 10.77 31.19 9.25
CA ASP A 43 9.43 30.72 9.61
C ASP A 43 9.28 29.20 9.43
N PRO A 44 9.82 28.38 10.36
CA PRO A 44 9.66 26.92 10.36
C PRO A 44 8.20 26.46 10.54
N ALA A 45 7.21 27.37 10.56
CA ALA A 45 5.79 27.09 10.66
C ALA A 45 5.03 27.11 9.31
N THR A 46 5.68 27.38 8.17
CA THR A 46 4.96 27.60 6.90
C THR A 46 4.44 26.33 6.21
N ILE A 47 4.92 25.14 6.58
CA ILE A 47 4.26 23.88 6.22
C ILE A 47 3.67 23.29 7.50
N ASP A 48 2.35 23.31 7.61
CA ASP A 48 1.64 22.54 8.62
C ASP A 48 2.00 21.05 8.43
N GLY A 49 2.96 20.56 9.21
CA GLY A 49 3.50 19.21 9.06
C GLY A 49 2.42 18.13 9.16
N LEU A 50 1.35 18.41 9.90
CA LEU A 50 0.20 17.52 10.02
C LEU A 50 -0.57 17.41 8.70
N SER A 51 -0.83 18.54 8.04
CA SER A 51 -1.42 18.54 6.69
C SER A 51 -0.55 17.82 5.66
N ALA A 52 0.79 17.97 5.74
CA ALA A 52 1.72 17.25 4.87
C ALA A 52 1.66 15.73 5.13
N ALA A 53 1.58 15.31 6.39
CA ALA A 53 1.46 13.91 6.77
C ALA A 53 0.13 13.29 6.30
N GLN A 54 -0.97 14.03 6.37
CA GLN A 54 -2.27 13.60 5.83
C GLN A 54 -2.24 13.40 4.32
N VAL A 55 -1.60 14.31 3.58
CA VAL A 55 -1.50 14.20 2.13
C VAL A 55 -0.63 13.02 1.72
N LEU A 56 0.45 12.74 2.46
CA LEU A 56 1.43 11.72 2.10
C LEU A 56 1.09 10.31 2.59
N ALA A 57 0.27 10.16 3.63
CA ALA A 57 -0.14 8.85 4.12
C ALA A 57 -0.83 7.96 3.05
N PRO A 58 -1.80 8.47 2.25
CA PRO A 58 -2.34 7.72 1.11
C PRO A 58 -1.30 7.38 0.05
N TRP A 59 -0.34 8.29 -0.20
CA TRP A 59 0.75 8.07 -1.16
C TRP A 59 1.63 6.89 -0.77
N TYR A 60 1.99 6.75 0.50
CA TYR A 60 2.75 5.60 0.95
C TYR A 60 2.01 4.28 0.80
N GLY A 61 0.69 4.29 1.00
CA GLY A 61 -0.15 3.12 0.72
C GLY A 61 -0.06 2.69 -0.74
N PHE A 62 -0.18 3.63 -1.68
CA PHE A 62 -0.04 3.36 -3.12
C PHE A 62 1.37 2.92 -3.50
N LEU A 63 2.41 3.63 -3.03
CA LEU A 63 3.80 3.29 -3.31
C LEU A 63 4.17 1.91 -2.77
N GLY A 64 3.66 1.52 -1.60
CA GLY A 64 3.89 0.18 -1.04
C GLY A 64 3.39 -0.94 -1.95
N ILE A 65 2.25 -0.73 -2.63
CA ILE A 65 1.70 -1.65 -3.63
C ILE A 65 2.57 -1.68 -4.88
N GLU A 66 2.86 -0.52 -5.46
CA GLU A 66 3.64 -0.41 -6.70
C GLU A 66 5.03 -1.01 -6.56
N LEU A 67 5.64 -0.84 -5.39
CA LEU A 67 6.90 -1.51 -5.05
C LEU A 67 6.69 -3.03 -4.99
N ALA A 68 5.66 -3.51 -4.31
CA ALA A 68 5.40 -4.94 -4.13
C ALA A 68 4.80 -5.65 -5.36
N ILE A 69 4.45 -4.94 -6.44
CA ILE A 69 3.68 -5.50 -7.59
C ILE A 69 4.38 -6.69 -8.26
N CYS A 70 5.72 -6.73 -8.25
CA CYS A 70 6.51 -7.85 -8.79
C CYS A 70 6.26 -9.17 -8.05
N THR A 71 5.79 -9.11 -6.81
CA THR A 71 5.53 -10.31 -5.99
C THR A 71 4.30 -11.06 -6.46
N LEU A 72 3.46 -10.45 -7.30
CA LEU A 72 2.32 -11.09 -7.97
C LEU A 72 2.74 -11.91 -9.20
N MET A 73 3.95 -11.69 -9.74
CA MET A 73 4.42 -12.34 -10.95
C MET A 73 4.91 -13.78 -10.71
N ALA A 74 4.68 -14.65 -11.68
CA ALA A 74 5.10 -16.06 -11.64
C ALA A 74 6.63 -16.21 -11.69
N ASN A 75 7.30 -15.36 -12.50
CA ASN A 75 8.74 -15.39 -12.74
C ASN A 75 9.38 -13.99 -12.61
N PRO A 76 9.71 -13.56 -11.38
CA PRO A 76 10.19 -12.19 -11.11
C PRO A 76 11.67 -11.95 -11.50
N ASN A 77 12.36 -12.94 -12.06
CA ASN A 77 13.81 -12.86 -12.33
C ASN A 77 14.17 -12.01 -13.56
N THR A 78 13.18 -11.64 -14.37
CA THR A 78 13.34 -10.74 -15.52
C THR A 78 12.33 -9.62 -15.37
N MET A 79 12.75 -8.52 -14.76
CA MET A 79 11.97 -7.29 -14.71
C MET A 79 12.03 -6.64 -16.10
N ASP A 80 11.24 -7.18 -17.02
CA ASP A 80 11.06 -6.60 -18.34
C ASP A 80 9.96 -5.54 -18.24
N VAL A 81 10.39 -4.28 -18.21
CA VAL A 81 9.52 -3.09 -18.17
C VAL A 81 8.65 -3.00 -19.44
N SER A 82 8.99 -3.76 -20.49
CA SER A 82 8.19 -3.88 -21.71
C SER A 82 7.26 -5.11 -21.74
N ALA A 83 7.31 -5.97 -20.72
CA ALA A 83 6.48 -7.17 -20.69
C ALA A 83 4.99 -6.84 -20.49
N SER A 84 4.15 -7.59 -21.22
CA SER A 84 2.71 -7.57 -21.09
C SER A 84 2.27 -7.90 -19.66
N VAL A 85 1.11 -7.39 -19.26
CA VAL A 85 0.45 -7.76 -18.00
C VAL A 85 0.39 -9.29 -17.87
N GLU A 86 1.10 -9.84 -16.89
CA GLU A 86 1.06 -11.26 -16.56
C GLU A 86 -0.03 -11.50 -15.50
N GLY A 87 -0.72 -12.64 -15.62
CA GLY A 87 -1.63 -13.11 -14.59
C GLY A 87 -0.88 -13.51 -13.33
N ASP A 88 -1.57 -13.47 -12.18
CA ASP A 88 -1.02 -13.96 -10.92
C ASP A 88 -0.73 -15.47 -10.99
N GLY A 89 0.54 -15.82 -11.21
CA GLY A 89 0.98 -17.20 -11.32
C GLY A 89 1.04 -17.97 -10.01
N THR A 90 0.79 -17.31 -8.87
CA THR A 90 0.80 -17.96 -7.55
C THR A 90 -0.58 -18.34 -7.03
N ALA A 91 -1.65 -17.76 -7.60
CA ALA A 91 -3.02 -18.06 -7.23
C ALA A 91 -3.42 -19.52 -7.53
N GLU A 92 -3.10 -20.03 -8.72
CA GLU A 92 -3.53 -21.38 -9.13
C GLU A 92 -2.84 -22.49 -8.33
N SER A 93 -1.55 -22.32 -8.04
CA SER A 93 -0.79 -23.26 -7.20
C SER A 93 -1.29 -23.27 -5.75
N TRP A 94 -1.67 -22.11 -5.20
CA TRP A 94 -2.29 -22.03 -3.88
C TRP A 94 -3.67 -22.71 -3.88
N ARG A 95 -4.48 -22.48 -4.91
CA ARG A 95 -5.77 -23.15 -5.08
C ARG A 95 -5.63 -24.67 -5.12
N ALA A 96 -4.67 -25.18 -5.88
CA ALA A 96 -4.39 -26.61 -5.99
C ALA A 96 -3.98 -27.25 -4.65
N SER A 97 -3.46 -26.46 -3.70
CA SER A 97 -3.11 -26.93 -2.36
C SER A 97 -4.30 -27.16 -1.42
N GLY A 98 -5.53 -26.85 -1.84
CA GLY A 98 -6.76 -27.01 -1.04
C GLY A 98 -6.90 -26.01 0.10
N ARG A 99 -6.05 -24.99 0.15
CA ARG A 99 -6.07 -23.95 1.19
C ARG A 99 -7.04 -22.83 0.83
N SER A 100 -7.54 -22.13 1.85
CA SER A 100 -8.46 -21.01 1.66
C SER A 100 -7.82 -19.88 0.85
N MET A 101 -8.55 -19.37 -0.15
CA MET A 101 -8.14 -18.17 -0.91
C MET A 101 -8.24 -16.89 -0.10
N LEU A 102 -9.02 -16.85 0.99
CA LEU A 102 -8.97 -15.71 1.91
C LEU A 102 -7.57 -15.59 2.56
N GLN A 103 -6.99 -16.72 2.96
CA GLN A 103 -5.63 -16.73 3.51
C GLN A 103 -4.58 -16.33 2.48
N TYR A 104 -4.82 -16.62 1.20
CA TYR A 104 -3.98 -16.18 0.09
C TYR A 104 -4.01 -14.65 -0.05
N CYS A 105 -5.21 -14.07 -0.17
CA CYS A 105 -5.40 -12.62 -0.30
C CYS A 105 -4.79 -11.85 0.87
N ILE A 106 -5.00 -12.33 2.12
CA ILE A 106 -4.37 -11.70 3.29
C ILE A 106 -2.86 -11.84 3.22
N ALA A 107 -2.33 -13.02 2.90
CA ALA A 107 -0.88 -13.24 2.85
C ALA A 107 -0.18 -12.37 1.79
N LYS A 108 -0.81 -12.15 0.63
CA LYS A 108 -0.27 -11.26 -0.41
C LYS A 108 -0.23 -9.81 0.02
N SER A 109 -1.27 -9.32 0.69
CA SER A 109 -1.31 -7.92 1.15
C SER A 109 -0.35 -7.59 2.29
N LEU A 110 0.12 -8.57 3.06
CA LEU A 110 1.00 -8.30 4.21
C LEU A 110 2.29 -7.57 3.84
N LEU A 111 2.94 -7.93 2.74
CA LEU A 111 4.20 -7.30 2.34
C LEU A 111 4.02 -5.85 1.85
N PRO A 112 3.10 -5.54 0.92
CA PRO A 112 2.76 -4.16 0.56
C PRO A 112 2.38 -3.29 1.77
N MET A 113 1.57 -3.83 2.69
CA MET A 113 1.19 -3.14 3.93
C MET A 113 2.40 -2.81 4.80
N LEU A 114 3.31 -3.78 5.01
CA LEU A 114 4.53 -3.56 5.79
C LEU A 114 5.45 -2.52 5.12
N ILE A 115 5.58 -2.55 3.80
CA ILE A 115 6.38 -1.57 3.06
C ILE A 115 5.77 -0.17 3.24
N ALA A 116 4.46 -0.02 3.02
CA ALA A 116 3.76 1.25 3.18
C ALA A 116 3.92 1.83 4.59
N GLU A 117 3.77 1.01 5.62
CA GLU A 117 3.96 1.41 7.02
C GLU A 117 5.40 1.83 7.31
N VAL A 118 6.39 1.04 6.89
CA VAL A 118 7.81 1.38 7.07
C VAL A 118 8.16 2.68 6.36
N MET A 119 7.60 2.91 5.16
CA MET A 119 7.81 4.18 4.46
C MET A 119 7.21 5.36 5.23
N SER A 120 6.01 5.20 5.81
CA SER A 120 5.32 6.24 6.60
C SER A 120 6.08 6.64 7.87
N LEU A 121 6.89 5.75 8.47
CA LEU A 121 7.72 6.06 9.63
C LEU A 121 8.66 7.25 9.41
N SER A 122 9.08 7.49 8.16
CA SER A 122 9.92 8.65 7.82
C SER A 122 9.23 9.98 8.12
N ILE A 123 7.91 10.08 7.91
CA ILE A 123 7.12 11.28 8.23
C ILE A 123 6.99 11.44 9.73
N PHE A 124 6.75 10.37 10.48
CA PHE A 124 6.71 10.45 11.93
C PHE A 124 8.06 10.90 12.50
N GLY A 125 9.17 10.44 11.91
CA GLY A 125 10.51 10.93 12.23
C GLY A 125 10.66 12.44 11.95
N TYR A 126 10.18 12.93 10.81
CA TYR A 126 10.18 14.35 10.47
C TYR A 126 9.31 15.19 11.42
N LEU A 127 8.09 14.74 11.71
CA LEU A 127 7.16 15.41 12.63
C LEU A 127 7.72 15.48 14.06
N ALA A 128 8.37 14.41 14.51
CA ALA A 128 9.03 14.35 15.81
C ALA A 128 10.25 15.30 15.86
N TRP A 129 11.06 15.33 14.80
CA TRP A 129 12.23 16.22 14.69
C TRP A 129 11.82 17.70 14.63
N GLY A 130 10.80 18.04 13.85
CA GLY A 130 10.31 19.42 13.69
C GLY A 130 9.56 19.97 14.91
N GLY A 131 9.32 19.16 15.95
CA GLY A 131 8.58 19.58 17.15
C GLY A 131 7.10 19.91 16.90
N LEU A 132 6.57 19.53 15.73
CA LEU A 132 5.22 19.90 15.26
C LEU A 132 4.11 19.02 15.85
N VAL A 133 4.44 17.92 16.52
CA VAL A 133 3.46 17.13 17.27
C VAL A 133 3.26 17.76 18.65
N GLN A 134 2.37 18.75 18.75
CA GLN A 134 1.77 19.07 20.03
C GLN A 134 0.75 17.98 20.35
N TRP A 135 1.16 17.03 21.19
CA TRP A 135 0.35 15.89 21.65
C TRP A 135 -0.81 16.38 22.55
N ASN A 136 -1.81 17.01 21.95
CA ASN A 136 -3.06 17.33 22.62
C ASN A 136 -4.07 16.18 22.39
N ASN A 137 -5.00 15.96 23.33
CA ASN A 137 -6.02 14.91 23.23
C ASN A 137 -6.85 14.98 21.94
N ASN A 138 -6.97 16.17 21.34
CA ASN A 138 -7.69 16.38 20.09
C ASN A 138 -6.92 15.89 18.84
N ALA A 139 -5.60 15.69 18.92
CA ALA A 139 -4.75 15.25 17.80
C ALA A 139 -4.66 13.71 17.68
N ILE A 140 -5.10 12.97 18.70
CA ILE A 140 -5.09 11.49 18.72
C ILE A 140 -5.82 10.88 17.50
N PRO A 141 -7.08 11.25 17.17
CA PRO A 141 -7.78 10.64 16.02
C PRO A 141 -7.08 10.92 14.69
N GLU A 142 -6.39 12.06 14.58
CA GLU A 142 -5.66 12.47 13.39
C GLU A 142 -4.39 11.66 13.20
N ILE A 143 -3.62 11.48 14.27
CA ILE A 143 -2.44 10.60 14.27
C ILE A 143 -2.84 9.17 13.93
N VAL A 144 -3.91 8.65 14.56
CA VAL A 144 -4.40 7.29 14.28
C VAL A 144 -4.84 7.15 12.82
N CYS A 145 -5.51 8.16 12.26
CA CYS A 145 -5.90 8.17 10.86
C CYS A 145 -4.67 8.13 9.93
N ILE A 146 -3.67 8.97 10.18
CA ILE A 146 -2.43 9.03 9.39
C ILE A 146 -1.66 7.70 9.48
N VAL A 147 -1.56 7.09 10.67
CA VAL A 147 -0.88 5.80 10.87
C VAL A 147 -1.60 4.66 10.15
N LEU A 148 -2.94 4.59 10.21
CA LEU A 148 -3.66 3.46 9.62
C LEU A 148 -3.82 3.54 8.11
N THR A 149 -3.71 4.74 7.55
CA THR A 149 -4.00 4.98 6.14
C THR A 149 -3.09 4.23 5.17
N PRO A 150 -1.76 4.23 5.33
CA PRO A 150 -0.85 3.49 4.45
C PRO A 150 -1.22 2.01 4.39
N ALA A 151 -1.41 1.33 5.52
CA ALA A 151 -1.83 -0.07 5.56
C ALA A 151 -3.20 -0.32 4.90
N VAL A 152 -4.21 0.51 5.18
CA VAL A 152 -5.57 0.31 4.62
C VAL A 152 -5.58 0.52 3.11
N ILE A 153 -4.91 1.56 2.62
CA ILE A 153 -4.79 1.84 1.18
C ILE A 153 -3.97 0.75 0.50
N ALA A 154 -2.85 0.32 1.08
CA ALA A 154 -2.02 -0.76 0.57
C ALA A 154 -2.80 -2.08 0.47
N PHE A 155 -3.57 -2.40 1.52
CA PHE A 155 -4.45 -3.57 1.51
C PHE A 155 -5.49 -3.48 0.39
N ALA A 156 -6.25 -2.38 0.32
CA ALA A 156 -7.33 -2.23 -0.64
C ALA A 156 -6.83 -2.24 -2.09
N GLY A 157 -5.71 -1.56 -2.38
CA GLY A 157 -5.13 -1.57 -3.72
C GLY A 157 -4.59 -2.93 -4.11
N GLU A 158 -3.97 -3.68 -3.19
CA GLU A 158 -3.59 -5.07 -3.45
C GLU A 158 -4.81 -5.95 -3.78
N GLN A 159 -5.93 -5.77 -3.08
CA GLN A 159 -7.17 -6.50 -3.40
C GLN A 159 -7.71 -6.14 -4.79
N ILE A 160 -7.56 -4.89 -5.23
CA ILE A 160 -7.92 -4.45 -6.59
C ILE A 160 -7.01 -5.14 -7.63
N LEU A 161 -5.70 -5.22 -7.39
CA LEU A 161 -4.75 -5.91 -8.28
C LEU A 161 -5.01 -7.42 -8.36
N LEU A 162 -5.25 -8.06 -7.22
CA LEU A 162 -5.62 -9.48 -7.17
C LEU A 162 -6.94 -9.73 -7.90
N ALA A 163 -7.92 -8.84 -7.74
CA ALA A 163 -9.21 -8.95 -8.41
C ALA A 163 -9.13 -8.68 -9.93
N SER A 164 -8.17 -7.91 -10.41
CA SER A 164 -7.99 -7.61 -11.83
C SER A 164 -7.10 -8.63 -12.56
N HIS A 165 -6.48 -9.57 -11.82
CA HIS A 165 -5.60 -10.62 -12.37
C HIS A 165 -4.45 -10.05 -13.20
N ALA A 166 -3.98 -8.86 -12.85
CA ALA A 166 -3.04 -8.11 -13.65
C ALA A 166 -1.85 -7.65 -12.82
N ALA A 167 -0.67 -8.13 -13.19
CA ALA A 167 0.61 -7.62 -12.74
C ALA A 167 1.40 -7.14 -13.96
N SER A 168 1.72 -5.84 -14.05
CA SER A 168 2.66 -5.30 -15.05
C SER A 168 3.58 -4.30 -14.37
N VAL A 169 4.89 -4.44 -14.62
CA VAL A 169 5.95 -3.65 -13.95
C VAL A 169 6.50 -2.56 -14.88
N GLY A 170 5.80 -2.17 -15.95
CA GLY A 170 6.39 -1.18 -16.84
C GLY A 170 5.56 -0.56 -17.95
N SER A 171 4.37 -1.09 -18.23
CA SER A 171 3.33 -0.28 -18.84
C SER A 171 2.53 0.37 -17.72
N PHE A 172 2.24 1.67 -17.79
CA PHE A 172 1.15 2.27 -17.02
C PHE A 172 -0.13 1.56 -17.44
N SER A 173 -0.39 0.42 -16.83
CA SER A 173 -1.58 -0.35 -17.09
C SER A 173 -2.75 0.44 -16.53
N VAL A 174 -3.90 0.38 -17.21
CA VAL A 174 -5.15 0.96 -16.70
C VAL A 174 -5.42 0.51 -15.26
N ILE A 175 -4.90 -0.65 -14.89
CA ILE A 175 -5.09 -1.27 -13.59
C ILE A 175 -4.22 -0.61 -12.51
N SER A 176 -2.97 -0.23 -12.80
CA SER A 176 -2.16 0.61 -11.89
C SER A 176 -2.84 1.98 -11.69
N LEU A 177 -3.37 2.59 -12.77
CA LEU A 177 -4.14 3.82 -12.67
C LEU A 177 -5.39 3.66 -11.79
N VAL A 178 -6.16 2.58 -11.96
CA VAL A 178 -7.32 2.27 -11.11
C VAL A 178 -6.91 2.04 -9.65
N SER A 179 -5.76 1.40 -9.40
CA SER A 179 -5.24 1.18 -8.06
C SER A 179 -4.78 2.46 -7.35
N SER A 180 -4.54 3.55 -8.09
CA SER A 180 -4.26 4.88 -7.53
C SER A 180 -5.51 5.65 -7.07
N VAL A 181 -6.72 5.21 -7.47
CA VAL A 181 -7.98 5.90 -7.12
C VAL A 181 -8.20 5.99 -5.60
N PRO A 182 -8.02 4.92 -4.80
CA PRO A 182 -8.13 5.00 -3.35
C PRO A 182 -7.19 6.05 -2.74
N MET A 183 -5.96 6.17 -3.24
CA MET A 183 -5.02 7.19 -2.78
C MET A 183 -5.59 8.60 -3.02
N LEU A 184 -6.01 8.92 -4.25
CA LEU A 184 -6.54 10.24 -4.60
C LEU A 184 -7.81 10.58 -3.80
N VAL A 185 -8.72 9.62 -3.65
CA VAL A 185 -9.95 9.81 -2.87
C VAL A 185 -9.61 10.10 -1.41
N PHE A 186 -8.73 9.33 -0.79
CA PHE A 186 -8.38 9.54 0.61
C PHE A 186 -7.53 10.78 0.86
N MET A 187 -6.71 11.22 -0.10
CA MET A 187 -6.09 12.55 -0.05
C MET A 187 -7.14 13.64 0.03
N ILE A 188 -8.15 13.61 -0.85
CA ILE A 188 -9.22 14.62 -0.87
C ILE A 188 -10.05 14.54 0.41
N VAL A 189 -10.43 13.35 0.87
CA VAL A 189 -11.21 13.15 2.10
C VAL A 189 -10.46 13.70 3.31
N MET A 190 -9.16 13.44 3.43
CA MET A 190 -8.35 13.96 4.53
C MET A 190 -8.24 15.48 4.52
N LEU A 191 -8.19 16.09 3.34
CA LEU A 191 -8.12 17.55 3.21
C LEU A 191 -9.47 18.25 3.43
N MET A 192 -10.59 17.59 3.11
CA MET A 192 -11.92 18.19 3.08
C MET A 192 -12.77 17.88 4.31
N THR A 193 -12.36 16.93 5.14
CA THR A 193 -13.14 16.48 6.30
C THR A 193 -12.32 16.50 7.58
N SER A 194 -12.99 16.56 8.73
CA SER A 194 -12.29 16.42 10.02
C SER A 194 -11.68 15.03 10.17
N ALA A 195 -10.57 14.92 10.90
CA ALA A 195 -9.87 13.66 11.19
C ALA A 195 -10.78 12.50 11.64
N THR A 196 -11.79 12.77 12.48
CA THR A 196 -12.74 11.75 12.96
C THR A 196 -13.57 11.16 11.83
N TRP A 197 -14.08 12.00 10.92
CA TRP A 197 -14.85 11.55 9.76
C TRP A 197 -13.95 10.83 8.76
N ALA A 198 -12.74 11.33 8.51
CA ALA A 198 -11.76 10.65 7.68
C ALA A 198 -11.42 9.24 8.21
N LEU A 199 -11.24 9.11 9.53
CA LEU A 199 -10.98 7.83 10.18
C LEU A 199 -12.17 6.86 10.05
N ILE A 200 -13.40 7.34 10.26
CA ILE A 200 -14.60 6.52 10.08
C ILE A 200 -14.70 6.02 8.64
N MET A 201 -14.48 6.89 7.66
CA MET A 201 -14.49 6.54 6.23
C MET A 201 -13.39 5.55 5.89
N LEU A 202 -12.19 5.70 6.47
CA LEU A 202 -11.06 4.78 6.30
C LEU A 202 -11.37 3.39 6.82
N VAL A 203 -11.90 3.29 8.05
CA VAL A 203 -12.28 2.02 8.66
C VAL A 203 -13.41 1.36 7.86
N ALA A 204 -14.43 2.12 7.47
CA ALA A 204 -15.53 1.62 6.65
C ALA A 204 -15.01 1.10 5.30
N PHE A 205 -14.09 1.82 4.66
CA PHE A 205 -13.46 1.40 3.41
C PHE A 205 -12.62 0.13 3.57
N GLY A 206 -11.83 0.01 4.65
CA GLY A 206 -11.07 -1.21 4.94
C GLY A 206 -11.97 -2.43 5.16
N ILE A 207 -13.07 -2.27 5.91
CA ILE A 207 -14.08 -3.32 6.10
C ILE A 207 -14.73 -3.70 4.76
N LEU A 208 -15.09 -2.70 3.95
CA LEU A 208 -15.67 -2.92 2.64
C LEU A 208 -14.71 -3.70 1.73
N ALA A 209 -13.44 -3.30 1.65
CA ALA A 209 -12.42 -4.02 0.91
C ALA A 209 -12.30 -5.48 1.37
N ALA A 210 -12.22 -5.72 2.68
CA ALA A 210 -12.14 -7.08 3.23
C ALA A 210 -13.40 -7.91 2.91
N SER A 211 -14.59 -7.30 3.01
CA SER A 211 -15.86 -7.98 2.71
C SER A 211 -15.97 -8.34 1.23
N LEU A 212 -15.57 -7.43 0.33
CA LEU A 212 -15.55 -7.67 -1.11
C LEU A 212 -14.52 -8.75 -1.47
N THR A 213 -13.36 -8.78 -0.82
CA THR A 213 -12.40 -9.87 -0.96
C THR A 213 -12.99 -11.21 -0.55
N ILE A 214 -13.71 -11.29 0.57
CA ILE A 214 -14.36 -12.54 1.02
C ILE A 214 -15.39 -13.00 -0.01
N VAL A 215 -16.28 -12.11 -0.45
CA VAL A 215 -17.33 -12.42 -1.43
C VAL A 215 -16.72 -12.82 -2.76
N SER A 216 -15.73 -12.08 -3.25
CA SER A 216 -15.01 -12.36 -4.49
C SER A 216 -14.28 -13.70 -4.43
N ALA A 217 -13.57 -13.99 -3.34
CA ALA A 217 -12.88 -15.25 -3.15
C ALA A 217 -13.86 -16.44 -3.14
N HIS A 218 -15.03 -16.27 -2.50
CA HIS A 218 -16.06 -17.31 -2.48
C HIS A 218 -16.71 -17.54 -3.85
N HIS A 219 -16.99 -16.45 -4.59
CA HIS A 219 -17.63 -16.51 -5.90
C HIS A 219 -16.68 -17.02 -7.01
N ARG A 220 -15.42 -16.57 -7.02
CA ARG A 220 -14.42 -16.96 -8.02
C ARG A 220 -13.82 -18.34 -7.76
N TYR A 221 -13.77 -18.75 -6.50
CA TYR A 221 -13.22 -20.03 -6.09
C TYR A 221 -14.20 -20.79 -5.19
N PRO A 222 -15.35 -21.22 -5.73
CA PRO A 222 -16.26 -22.08 -4.97
C PRO A 222 -15.50 -23.31 -4.51
N THR A 223 -15.74 -23.75 -3.27
CA THR A 223 -15.06 -24.84 -2.55
C THR A 223 -15.19 -26.23 -3.22
N THR A 224 -15.62 -26.30 -4.47
CA THR A 224 -15.87 -27.49 -5.27
C THR A 224 -14.71 -27.84 -6.21
N LEU A 225 -13.47 -27.80 -5.72
CA LEU A 225 -12.50 -28.78 -6.17
C LEU A 225 -12.50 -29.91 -5.15
N ARG A 226 -13.37 -30.90 -5.39
CA ARG A 226 -13.20 -32.21 -4.76
C ARG A 226 -11.79 -32.70 -5.09
N PRO A 227 -11.07 -33.34 -4.15
CA PRO A 227 -9.83 -34.02 -4.50
C PRO A 227 -10.11 -34.96 -5.67
N ILE A 228 -9.29 -34.86 -6.71
CA ILE A 228 -9.22 -35.89 -7.75
C ILE A 228 -8.61 -37.10 -7.03
N LEU A 229 -9.47 -38.03 -6.64
CA LEU A 229 -9.08 -39.39 -6.26
C LEU A 229 -8.68 -40.16 -7.53
#